data_AF-A0A704K116-F1
#
_entry.id   AF-A0A704K116-F1
#
_cell.length_a   1.000
_cell.length_b   1.000
_cell.length_c   1.000
_cell.angle_alpha   90.00
_cell.angle_beta   90.00
_cell.angle_gamma   90.00
#
_symmetry.space_group_name_H-M   'P 1'
#
loop_
_entity.id
_entity.type
_entity.pdbx_description
1 polymer ?
#
loop_
_entity_poly.entity_id
_entity_poly.type
_entity_poly.pdbx_seq_one_letter_code
_entity_poly.pdbx_strand_id
1 'polypeptide(L)'
;MTKLTCFKAYDIRGRLGGDVRLTSEALKLALAKGLQDAGVDVLDIGMSGTEEIYFATFHLGVDGGIEVTASHNPMDYNGMKLVREGARPISGDTGLRDVQRLAEAGDFPPVNEAARGSYRQISLRDAYIDHLLGYISVSNLTPLKLVVNSGNGAAGPVIDAIEARLKALGAPVEFIKIHNTPDG
;
A
#
# COMPACT_ATOMS: atom_id res chain seq x y z
N MET A 1 27.80 -16.42 -8.56
CA MET A 1 26.64 -16.27 -9.46
C MET A 1 25.36 -16.29 -8.63
N THR A 2 25.05 -15.16 -8.01
CA THR A 2 23.84 -14.98 -7.19
C THR A 2 22.71 -14.64 -8.14
N LYS A 3 21.96 -15.67 -8.55
CA LYS A 3 20.76 -15.53 -9.38
C LYS A 3 19.82 -14.54 -8.69
N LEU A 4 19.62 -13.37 -9.29
CA LEU A 4 18.44 -12.54 -9.08
C LEU A 4 17.26 -13.43 -9.49
N THR A 5 16.73 -14.13 -8.50
CA THR A 5 15.64 -15.07 -8.67
C THR A 5 14.42 -14.22 -8.39
N CYS A 6 13.62 -13.96 -9.42
CA CYS A 6 12.24 -13.52 -9.24
C CYS A 6 11.66 -14.34 -8.07
N PHE A 7 11.23 -13.65 -7.01
CA PHE A 7 10.49 -14.15 -5.84
C PHE A 7 10.56 -15.69 -5.68
N LYS A 8 11.62 -16.17 -5.02
CA LYS A 8 11.84 -17.59 -4.76
C LYS A 8 10.81 -18.08 -3.73
N ALA A 9 9.82 -18.84 -4.19
CA ALA A 9 8.71 -19.38 -3.41
C ALA A 9 9.15 -20.40 -2.33
N TYR A 10 9.65 -19.88 -1.22
CA TYR A 10 9.48 -20.48 0.10
C TYR A 10 9.26 -19.31 1.07
N ASP A 11 8.04 -19.20 1.59
CA ASP A 11 7.61 -18.21 2.59
C ASP A 11 7.59 -16.73 2.10
N ILE A 12 6.85 -16.44 1.02
CA ILE A 12 6.67 -15.07 0.53
C ILE A 12 5.33 -14.52 0.98
N ARG A 13 5.37 -13.41 1.72
CA ARG A 13 4.20 -12.60 2.07
C ARG A 13 4.26 -11.30 1.25
N GLY A 14 3.19 -10.94 0.56
CA GLY A 14 3.05 -9.71 -0.24
C GLY A 14 1.87 -8.87 0.22
N ARG A 15 1.92 -7.55 0.03
CA ARG A 15 0.83 -6.62 0.42
C ARG A 15 0.18 -5.95 -0.79
N LEU A 16 -1.14 -5.80 -0.76
CA LEU A 16 -1.91 -5.07 -1.78
C LEU A 16 -2.72 -3.94 -1.15
N GLY A 17 -2.72 -2.79 -1.83
CA GLY A 17 -3.56 -1.63 -1.53
C GLY A 17 -4.04 -1.01 -2.84
N GLY A 18 -5.16 -0.31 -2.79
CA GLY A 18 -5.68 0.42 -3.95
C GLY A 18 -6.06 1.85 -3.58
N ASP A 19 -5.87 2.78 -4.51
CA ASP A 19 -6.42 4.12 -4.37
C ASP A 19 -7.96 4.12 -4.58
N VAL A 20 -8.56 5.31 -4.56
CA VAL A 20 -10.01 5.51 -4.58
C VAL A 20 -10.68 5.17 -5.91
N ARG A 21 -9.93 4.90 -6.98
CA ARG A 21 -10.49 4.75 -8.34
C ARG A 21 -11.39 3.53 -8.44
N LEU A 22 -12.48 3.66 -9.18
CA LEU A 22 -13.43 2.56 -9.40
C LEU A 22 -12.81 1.30 -10.03
N THR A 23 -11.71 1.46 -10.78
CA THR A 23 -10.98 0.34 -11.41
C THR A 23 -9.99 -0.34 -10.46
N SER A 24 -9.60 0.30 -9.35
CA SER A 24 -8.53 -0.18 -8.47
C SER A 24 -8.89 -1.49 -7.78
N GLU A 25 -10.13 -1.65 -7.30
CA GLU A 25 -10.53 -2.87 -6.59
C GLU A 25 -10.46 -4.12 -7.48
N ALA A 26 -10.99 -4.04 -8.70
CA ALA A 26 -10.96 -5.16 -9.64
C ALA A 26 -9.51 -5.51 -10.05
N LEU A 27 -8.67 -4.52 -10.30
CA LEU A 27 -7.26 -4.72 -10.64
C LEU A 27 -6.48 -5.31 -9.46
N LYS A 28 -6.72 -4.83 -8.24
CA LYS A 28 -6.12 -5.34 -7.01
C LYS A 28 -6.48 -6.81 -6.79
N LEU A 29 -7.75 -7.19 -6.94
CA LEU A 29 -8.19 -8.58 -6.78
C LEU A 29 -7.63 -9.51 -7.87
N ALA A 30 -7.53 -9.03 -9.12
CA ALA A 30 -6.89 -9.79 -10.20
C ALA A 30 -5.38 -9.99 -9.94
N LEU A 31 -4.70 -8.95 -9.47
CA LEU A 31 -3.30 -9.00 -9.06
C LEU A 31 -3.11 -9.98 -7.88
N ALA A 32 -3.96 -9.91 -6.87
CA ALA A 32 -3.96 -10.84 -5.74
C ALA A 32 -4.04 -12.28 -6.20
N LYS A 33 -5.00 -12.57 -7.09
CA LYS A 33 -5.17 -13.91 -7.65
C LYS A 33 -3.90 -14.38 -8.36
N GLY A 34 -3.30 -13.54 -9.21
CA GLY A 34 -2.06 -13.90 -9.92
C GLY A 34 -0.89 -14.20 -8.97
N LEU A 35 -0.74 -13.42 -7.89
CA LEU A 35 0.26 -13.66 -6.86
C LEU A 35 0.01 -14.98 -6.11
N GLN A 36 -1.24 -15.23 -5.70
CA GLN A 36 -1.63 -16.48 -5.03
C GLN A 36 -1.40 -17.70 -5.92
N ASP A 37 -1.74 -17.60 -7.21
CA ASP A 37 -1.54 -18.66 -8.20
C ASP A 37 -0.04 -19.00 -8.37
N ALA A 38 0.86 -18.03 -8.10
CA ALA A 38 2.30 -18.22 -8.04
C ALA A 38 2.82 -18.66 -6.63
N GLY A 39 1.94 -18.92 -5.68
CA GLY A 39 2.28 -19.39 -4.32
C GLY A 39 2.60 -18.30 -3.31
N VAL A 40 2.24 -17.03 -3.58
CA VAL A 40 2.48 -15.90 -2.68
C VAL A 40 1.29 -15.68 -1.75
N ASP A 41 1.54 -15.57 -0.45
CA ASP A 41 0.52 -15.14 0.52
C ASP A 41 0.27 -13.64 0.39
N VAL A 42 -0.99 -13.25 0.18
CA VAL A 42 -1.40 -11.87 -0.05
C VAL A 42 -2.11 -11.28 1.16
N LEU A 43 -1.61 -10.14 1.62
CA LEU A 43 -2.17 -9.33 2.69
C LEU A 43 -2.75 -8.03 2.09
N ASP A 44 -4.06 -7.97 1.91
CA ASP A 44 -4.75 -6.78 1.44
C ASP A 44 -4.99 -5.79 2.59
N ILE A 45 -4.58 -4.53 2.42
CA ILE A 45 -4.85 -3.44 3.39
C ILE A 45 -6.06 -2.58 3.03
N GLY A 46 -6.79 -2.96 1.98
CA GLY A 46 -7.95 -2.23 1.49
C GLY A 46 -7.55 -0.98 0.73
N MET A 47 -8.38 0.06 0.88
CA MET A 47 -8.12 1.36 0.27
C MET A 47 -7.11 2.13 1.12
N SER A 48 -5.97 2.46 0.52
CA SER A 48 -4.82 3.01 1.25
C SER A 48 -4.04 4.00 0.39
N GLY A 49 -3.24 4.86 1.03
CA GLY A 49 -2.21 5.62 0.34
C GLY A 49 -0.97 4.78 -0.01
N THR A 50 -0.16 5.25 -0.96
CA THR A 50 1.12 4.61 -1.32
C THR A 50 2.05 4.49 -0.10
N GLU A 51 2.05 5.52 0.76
CA GLU A 51 2.81 5.59 2.00
C GLU A 51 2.40 4.52 3.02
N GLU A 52 1.13 4.12 3.05
CA GLU A 52 0.66 3.04 3.92
C GLU A 52 1.15 1.68 3.44
N ILE A 53 1.27 1.46 2.13
CA ILE A 53 1.90 0.24 1.59
C ILE A 53 3.38 0.19 1.97
N TYR A 54 4.08 1.32 1.92
CA TYR A 54 5.50 1.37 2.26
C TYR A 54 5.68 1.07 3.75
N PHE A 55 4.87 1.72 4.59
CA PHE A 55 4.79 1.41 6.03
C PHE A 55 4.52 -0.07 6.28
N ALA A 56 3.45 -0.60 5.68
CA ALA A 56 3.05 -1.98 5.85
C ALA A 56 4.15 -2.97 5.46
N THR A 57 4.92 -2.63 4.43
CA THR A 57 6.01 -3.47 3.90
C THR A 57 7.11 -3.66 4.94
N PHE A 58 7.67 -2.56 5.46
CA PHE A 58 8.73 -2.68 6.46
C PHE A 58 8.19 -3.06 7.85
N HIS A 59 7.00 -2.61 8.22
CA HIS A 59 6.43 -2.85 9.55
C HIS A 59 6.17 -4.34 9.81
N LEU A 60 5.76 -5.09 8.78
CA LEU A 60 5.62 -6.54 8.90
C LEU A 60 6.86 -7.35 8.53
N GLY A 61 7.86 -6.73 7.89
CA GLY A 61 8.96 -7.47 7.29
C GLY A 61 8.49 -8.44 6.18
N VAL A 62 7.59 -7.96 5.31
CA VAL A 62 7.21 -8.70 4.09
C VAL A 62 8.20 -8.44 2.95
N ASP A 63 8.20 -9.30 1.93
CA ASP A 63 9.20 -9.27 0.85
C ASP A 63 8.93 -8.17 -0.20
N GLY A 64 7.72 -7.63 -0.21
CA GLY A 64 7.35 -6.53 -1.08
C GLY A 64 5.93 -6.02 -0.89
N GLY A 65 5.66 -4.88 -1.51
CA GLY A 65 4.36 -4.22 -1.50
C GLY A 65 4.01 -3.71 -2.89
N ILE A 66 2.74 -3.84 -3.26
CA ILE A 66 2.22 -3.29 -4.51
C ILE A 66 1.01 -2.41 -4.21
N GLU A 67 1.09 -1.16 -4.63
CA GLU A 67 -0.02 -0.21 -4.58
C GLU A 67 -0.63 -0.09 -5.97
N VAL A 68 -1.93 -0.34 -6.09
CA VAL A 68 -2.71 -0.15 -7.32
C VAL A 68 -3.22 1.28 -7.36
N THR A 69 -2.58 2.11 -8.18
CA THR A 69 -2.85 3.54 -8.25
C THR A 69 -2.30 4.15 -9.54
N ALA A 70 -2.93 5.23 -10.00
CA ALA A 70 -2.35 6.14 -10.99
C ALA A 70 -1.81 7.43 -10.37
N SER A 71 -1.70 7.49 -9.04
CA SER A 71 -1.28 8.68 -8.30
C SER A 71 -2.16 9.89 -8.64
N HIS A 72 -1.61 10.90 -9.32
CA HIS A 72 -2.28 12.16 -9.66
C HIS A 72 -2.83 12.18 -11.10
N ASN A 73 -2.71 11.07 -11.85
CA ASN A 73 -3.22 11.00 -13.22
C ASN A 73 -4.75 11.10 -13.25
N PRO A 74 -5.35 11.49 -14.39
CA PRO A 74 -6.80 11.50 -14.58
C PRO A 74 -7.48 10.15 -14.22
N MET A 75 -8.77 10.19 -13.84
CA MET A 75 -9.49 9.05 -13.24
C MET A 75 -9.51 7.76 -14.09
N ASP A 76 -9.42 7.91 -15.41
CA ASP A 76 -9.38 6.84 -16.41
C ASP A 76 -8.04 6.08 -16.46
N TYR A 77 -7.01 6.58 -15.78
CA TYR A 77 -5.72 5.89 -15.63
C TYR A 77 -5.71 5.00 -14.38
N ASN A 78 -4.96 3.90 -14.46
CA ASN A 78 -4.56 3.10 -13.30
C ASN A 78 -3.18 2.47 -13.55
N GLY A 79 -2.57 1.92 -12.50
CA GLY A 79 -1.23 1.36 -12.56
C GLY A 79 -0.84 0.64 -11.28
N MET A 80 0.43 0.25 -11.20
CA MET A 80 0.99 -0.45 -10.05
C MET A 80 2.32 0.20 -9.67
N LYS A 81 2.50 0.53 -8.39
CA LYS A 81 3.78 0.92 -7.81
C LYS A 81 4.30 -0.22 -6.95
N LEU A 82 5.54 -0.64 -7.16
CA LEU A 82 6.12 -1.79 -6.47
C LEU A 82 7.29 -1.39 -5.59
N VAL A 83 7.37 -2.00 -4.42
CA VAL A 83 8.52 -1.93 -3.51
C VAL A 83 8.96 -3.33 -3.09
N ARG A 84 10.25 -3.46 -2.81
CA ARG A 84 10.93 -4.63 -2.25
C ARG A 84 10.87 -4.63 -0.73
N GLU A 85 11.53 -5.61 -0.12
CA GLU A 85 11.68 -5.74 1.32
C GLU A 85 12.17 -4.43 1.95
N GLY A 86 11.63 -4.09 3.12
CA GLY A 86 11.96 -2.83 3.79
C GLY A 86 11.53 -1.58 3.02
N ALA A 87 10.53 -1.69 2.14
CA ALA A 87 9.99 -0.60 1.32
C ALA A 87 11.00 0.01 0.34
N ARG A 88 11.97 -0.78 -0.13
CA ARG A 88 12.98 -0.31 -1.09
C ARG A 88 12.35 -0.11 -2.47
N PRO A 89 12.60 1.01 -3.15
CA PRO A 89 12.05 1.24 -4.48
C PRO A 89 12.59 0.22 -5.49
N ILE A 90 11.74 -0.16 -6.45
CA ILE A 90 12.11 -0.97 -7.59
C ILE A 90 12.28 -0.06 -8.81
N SER A 91 13.45 -0.11 -9.42
CA SER A 91 13.83 0.58 -10.65
C SER A 91 14.10 -0.42 -11.78
N GLY A 92 14.38 0.08 -12.98
CA GLY A 92 14.66 -0.75 -14.16
C GLY A 92 15.81 -1.75 -13.95
N ASP A 93 16.89 -1.32 -13.32
CA ASP A 93 18.08 -2.09 -12.98
C ASP A 93 17.93 -2.91 -11.69
N THR A 94 16.93 -2.59 -10.86
CA THR A 94 16.64 -3.32 -9.62
C THR A 94 15.35 -4.12 -9.72
N GLY A 95 15.02 -4.65 -10.90
CA GLY A 95 14.02 -5.71 -11.07
C GLY A 95 12.78 -5.36 -11.88
N LEU A 96 12.50 -4.07 -12.16
CA LEU A 96 11.31 -3.72 -12.96
C LEU A 96 11.39 -4.28 -14.39
N ARG A 97 12.60 -4.32 -14.98
CA ARG A 97 12.83 -4.98 -16.28
C ARG A 97 12.67 -6.49 -16.22
N ASP A 98 12.88 -7.11 -15.06
CA ASP A 98 12.66 -8.55 -14.91
C ASP A 98 11.17 -8.87 -14.90
N VAL A 99 10.39 -8.05 -14.18
CA VAL A 99 8.91 -8.13 -14.18
C VAL A 99 8.37 -7.90 -15.60
N GLN A 100 8.88 -6.88 -16.31
CA GLN A 100 8.52 -6.62 -17.71
C GLN A 100 8.76 -7.85 -18.58
N ARG A 101 9.98 -8.43 -18.54
CA ARG A 101 10.32 -9.60 -19.35
C ARG A 101 9.43 -10.80 -19.06
N LEU A 102 9.09 -11.05 -17.79
CA LEU A 102 8.19 -12.14 -17.40
C LEU A 102 6.77 -11.91 -17.93
N ALA A 103 6.26 -10.70 -17.80
CA ALA A 103 4.94 -10.34 -18.32
C ALA A 103 4.86 -10.44 -19.85
N GLU A 104 5.90 -9.99 -20.56
CA GLU A 104 5.99 -10.06 -22.02
C GLU A 104 6.14 -11.50 -22.54
N ALA A 105 6.86 -12.35 -21.82
CA ALA A 105 7.01 -13.76 -22.18
C ALA A 105 5.70 -14.53 -22.01
N GLY A 106 4.90 -14.20 -20.99
CA GLY A 106 3.62 -14.87 -20.71
C GLY A 106 3.74 -16.35 -20.34
N ASP A 107 4.96 -16.84 -20.11
CA ASP A 107 5.27 -18.24 -19.82
C ASP A 107 5.18 -18.50 -18.31
N PHE A 108 3.95 -18.55 -17.81
CA PHE A 108 3.66 -18.85 -16.41
C PHE A 108 3.43 -20.36 -16.24
N PRO A 109 4.03 -21.00 -15.22
CA PRO A 109 3.78 -22.41 -14.95
C PRO A 109 2.30 -22.63 -14.60
N PRO A 110 1.76 -23.85 -14.83
CA PRO A 110 0.43 -24.19 -14.36
C PRO A 110 0.29 -23.99 -12.85
N VAL A 111 -0.89 -23.54 -12.41
CA VAL A 111 -1.18 -23.32 -10.99
C VAL A 111 -1.08 -24.64 -10.24
N ASN A 112 -0.27 -24.66 -9.19
CA ASN A 112 -0.22 -25.77 -8.25
C ASN A 112 -1.17 -25.48 -7.08
N GLU A 113 -2.41 -26.00 -7.15
CA GLU A 113 -3.45 -25.76 -6.14
C GLU A 113 -3.01 -26.15 -4.71
N ALA A 114 -2.14 -27.15 -4.54
CA ALA A 114 -1.65 -27.56 -3.23
C ALA A 114 -0.64 -26.58 -2.62
N ALA A 115 -0.05 -25.71 -3.43
CA ALA A 115 0.95 -24.70 -3.03
C ALA A 115 0.44 -23.26 -3.27
N ARG A 116 -0.85 -23.09 -3.57
CA ARG A 116 -1.46 -21.79 -3.84
C ARG A 116 -1.44 -20.93 -2.57
N GLY A 117 -1.03 -19.67 -2.72
CA GLY A 117 -0.93 -18.73 -1.60
C GLY A 117 -2.30 -18.30 -1.06
N SER A 118 -2.31 -17.84 0.18
CA SER A 118 -3.51 -17.36 0.87
C SER A 118 -3.84 -15.91 0.53
N TYR A 119 -5.08 -15.50 0.80
CA TYR A 119 -5.51 -14.10 0.76
C TYR A 119 -6.10 -13.73 2.10
N ARG A 120 -5.67 -12.60 2.66
CA ARG A 120 -6.26 -12.06 3.88
C ARG A 120 -6.32 -10.55 3.83
N GLN A 121 -7.50 -10.01 4.11
CA GLN A 121 -7.65 -8.59 4.37
C GLN A 121 -7.31 -8.27 5.83
N ILE A 122 -6.54 -7.21 6.05
CA ILE A 122 -6.10 -6.74 7.36
C ILE A 122 -6.12 -5.22 7.42
N SER A 123 -6.24 -4.64 8.62
CA SER A 123 -6.08 -3.21 8.83
C SER A 123 -4.78 -2.93 9.57
N LEU A 124 -4.05 -1.91 9.11
CA LEU A 124 -2.85 -1.39 9.77
C LEU A 124 -2.95 0.09 10.14
N ARG A 125 -4.14 0.70 9.99
CA ARG A 125 -4.28 2.15 10.12
C ARG A 125 -3.79 2.66 11.48
N ASP A 126 -4.16 1.98 12.56
CA ASP A 126 -3.71 2.37 13.91
C ASP A 126 -2.19 2.29 14.08
N ALA A 127 -1.58 1.19 13.65
CA ALA A 127 -0.12 1.02 13.72
C ALA A 127 0.61 2.08 12.88
N TYR A 128 0.04 2.46 11.73
CA TYR A 128 0.57 3.53 10.88
C TYR A 128 0.48 4.89 11.59
N ILE A 129 -0.68 5.22 12.20
CA ILE A 129 -0.83 6.48 12.94
C ILE A 129 0.11 6.52 14.16
N ASP A 130 0.27 5.41 14.88
CA ASP A 130 1.20 5.32 16.01
C ASP A 130 2.64 5.58 15.57
N HIS A 131 3.02 5.03 14.41
CA HIS A 131 4.33 5.27 13.82
C HIS A 131 4.53 6.75 13.44
N LEU A 132 3.54 7.39 12.81
CA LEU A 132 3.60 8.81 12.46
C LEU A 132 3.72 9.70 13.69
N LEU A 133 2.97 9.41 14.75
CA LEU A 133 3.05 10.18 15.99
C LEU A 133 4.37 9.95 16.74
N GLY A 134 5.06 8.83 16.50
CA GLY A 134 6.41 8.60 17.00
C GLY A 134 7.45 9.60 16.49
N TYR A 135 7.18 10.34 15.40
CA TYR A 135 8.07 11.38 14.88
C TYR A 135 7.99 12.69 15.65
N ILE A 136 6.96 12.90 16.47
CA ILE A 136 6.72 14.17 17.16
C ILE A 136 6.46 13.96 18.64
N SER A 137 6.67 15.01 19.43
CA SER A 137 6.16 15.05 20.80
C SER A 137 4.88 15.88 20.81
N VAL A 138 3.74 15.23 21.05
CA VAL A 138 2.41 15.89 21.05
C VAL A 138 2.34 17.04 22.05
N SER A 139 3.08 16.95 23.16
CA SER A 139 3.23 18.02 24.16
C SER A 139 3.82 19.32 23.62
N ASN A 140 4.54 19.26 22.51
CA ASN A 140 5.16 20.43 21.88
C ASN A 140 4.21 21.15 20.92
N LEU A 141 3.01 20.60 20.66
CA LEU A 141 2.03 21.22 19.80
C LEU A 141 1.36 22.40 20.53
N THR A 142 1.43 23.58 19.93
CA THR A 142 0.69 24.75 20.34
C THR A 142 -0.69 24.78 19.67
N PRO A 143 -1.64 25.61 20.14
CA PRO A 143 -2.90 25.83 19.44
C PRO A 143 -2.71 26.12 17.95
N LEU A 144 -3.25 25.26 17.09
CA LEU A 144 -3.13 25.35 15.63
C LEU A 144 -4.47 25.06 14.96
N LYS A 145 -4.75 25.79 13.89
CA LYS A 145 -5.90 25.56 13.00
C LYS A 145 -5.38 25.23 11.61
N LEU A 146 -5.64 24.01 11.15
CA LEU A 146 -5.08 23.46 9.92
C LEU A 146 -6.19 23.25 8.89
N VAL A 147 -6.05 23.83 7.70
CA VAL A 147 -6.90 23.48 6.55
C VAL A 147 -6.24 22.35 5.79
N VAL A 148 -6.95 21.24 5.61
CA VAL A 148 -6.44 20.04 4.94
C VAL A 148 -7.33 19.68 3.77
N ASN A 149 -6.73 19.56 2.59
CA ASN A 149 -7.39 19.12 1.37
C ASN A 149 -6.86 17.75 0.95
N SER A 150 -7.66 16.71 1.11
CA SER A 150 -7.28 15.34 0.77
C SER A 150 -7.56 14.99 -0.71
N GLY A 151 -8.12 15.94 -1.48
CA GLY A 151 -8.37 15.79 -2.91
C GLY A 151 -9.26 14.61 -3.28
N ASN A 152 -10.19 14.24 -2.39
CA ASN A 152 -11.03 13.04 -2.48
C ASN A 152 -10.25 11.72 -2.60
N GLY A 153 -8.95 11.73 -2.30
CA GLY A 153 -8.08 10.58 -2.40
C GLY A 153 -8.00 9.75 -1.12
N ALA A 154 -7.13 8.74 -1.15
CA ALA A 154 -6.96 7.78 -0.06
C ALA A 154 -6.40 8.40 1.25
N ALA A 155 -5.87 9.63 1.19
CA ALA A 155 -5.35 10.35 2.34
C ALA A 155 -6.45 10.74 3.35
N GLY A 156 -7.69 10.92 2.90
CA GLY A 156 -8.78 11.42 3.76
C GLY A 156 -8.99 10.62 5.05
N PRO A 157 -9.17 9.29 4.96
CA PRO A 157 -9.27 8.46 6.14
C PRO A 157 -8.01 8.45 7.04
N VAL A 158 -6.82 8.79 6.50
CA VAL A 158 -5.59 8.93 7.31
C VAL A 158 -5.69 10.20 8.14
N ILE A 159 -6.13 11.31 7.53
CA ILE A 159 -6.36 12.58 8.22
C ILE A 159 -7.40 12.41 9.33
N ASP A 160 -8.49 11.68 9.08
CA ASP A 160 -9.51 11.39 10.10
C ASP A 160 -8.92 10.62 11.29
N ALA A 161 -8.07 9.63 11.03
CA ALA A 161 -7.42 8.84 12.07
C ALA A 161 -6.39 9.66 12.88
N ILE A 162 -5.61 10.53 12.21
CA ILE A 162 -4.68 11.47 12.87
C ILE A 162 -5.45 12.43 13.77
N GLU A 163 -6.52 13.06 13.26
CA GLU A 163 -7.34 13.99 14.02
C GLU A 163 -7.94 13.32 15.27
N ALA A 164 -8.51 12.11 15.10
CA ALA A 164 -9.06 11.34 16.21
C ALA A 164 -7.99 11.04 17.28
N ARG A 165 -6.77 10.66 16.86
CA ARG A 165 -5.69 10.33 17.77
C ARG A 165 -5.14 11.55 18.50
N LEU A 166 -4.96 12.67 17.81
CA LEU A 166 -4.54 13.94 18.41
C LEU A 166 -5.57 14.45 19.42
N LYS A 167 -6.87 14.34 19.10
CA LYS A 167 -7.97 14.68 20.01
C LYS A 167 -7.95 13.81 21.27
N ALA A 168 -7.74 12.50 21.12
CA ALA A 168 -7.64 11.58 22.26
C ALA A 168 -6.44 11.89 23.18
N LEU A 169 -5.37 12.45 22.62
CA LEU A 169 -4.17 12.90 23.36
C LEU A 169 -4.29 14.33 23.92
N GLY A 170 -5.43 15.01 23.72
CA GLY A 170 -5.66 16.38 24.19
C GLY A 170 -4.81 17.42 23.44
N ALA A 171 -4.34 17.12 22.24
CA ALA A 171 -3.57 18.06 21.43
C ALA A 171 -4.45 19.26 21.02
N PRO A 172 -3.94 20.50 21.11
CA PRO A 172 -4.72 21.70 20.79
C PRO A 172 -4.74 21.97 19.26
N VAL A 173 -5.13 20.99 18.45
CA VAL A 173 -5.17 21.11 16.98
C VAL A 173 -6.60 20.99 16.47
N GLU A 174 -7.02 21.95 15.65
CA GLU A 174 -8.29 21.95 14.95
C GLU A 174 -8.05 21.68 13.46
N PHE A 175 -8.77 20.72 12.89
CA PHE A 175 -8.73 20.42 11.46
C PHE A 175 -9.97 20.99 10.77
N ILE A 176 -9.75 21.72 9.67
CA ILE A 176 -10.77 22.12 8.71
C ILE A 176 -10.52 21.29 7.44
N LYS A 177 -11.34 20.27 7.23
CA LYS A 177 -11.14 19.29 6.16
C LYS A 177 -11.99 19.65 4.94
N ILE A 178 -11.38 19.70 3.76
CA ILE A 178 -12.06 19.89 2.47
C ILE A 178 -11.73 18.72 1.54
N HIS A 179 -12.70 18.30 0.72
CA HIS A 179 -12.56 17.13 -0.17
C HIS A 179 -11.96 15.91 0.54
N ASN A 180 -12.45 15.62 1.75
CA ASN A 180 -11.84 14.60 2.61
C ASN A 180 -12.43 13.21 2.38
N THR A 181 -13.70 13.13 1.97
CA THR A 181 -14.34 11.85 1.67
C THR A 181 -13.75 11.29 0.38
N PRO A 182 -13.25 10.04 0.40
CA PRO A 182 -12.84 9.32 -0.80
C PRO A 182 -13.95 9.32 -1.87
N ASP A 183 -13.60 9.72 -3.10
CA ASP A 183 -14.49 9.74 -4.27
C ASP A 183 -13.64 9.59 -5.53
N GLY A 184 -13.91 8.61 -6.38
CA GLY A 184 -12.99 8.16 -7.45
C GLY A 184 -13.65 7.66 -8.72
#